data_AF-A0A971FSX0-F1
#
_entry.id   AF-A0A971FSX0-F1
#
_cell.length_a   1.000
_cell.length_b   1.000
_cell.length_c   1.000
_cell.angle_alpha   90.00
_cell.angle_beta   90.00
_cell.angle_gamma   90.00
#
_symmetry.space_group_name_H-M   'P 1'
#
loop_
_entity.id
_entity.type
_entity.pdbx_description
1 polymer ?
#
loop_
_entity_poly.entity_id
_entity_poly.type
_entity_poly.pdbx_seq_one_letter_code
_entity_poly.pdbx_strand_id
1 'polypeptide(L)' 'EFNYVFATNLVYRQPDLLKAPWYVDVNMAKFVALLIDAINHDASLSSLIDPTDKIRKLLDNFQKGILPQPTP' A
#
# COMPACT_ATOMS: atom_id res chain seq x y z
N GLU A 1 -17.96 15.19 4.74
CA GLU A 1 -17.74 13.98 5.55
C GLU A 1 -16.76 13.06 4.84
N PHE A 2 -16.00 12.24 5.57
CA PHE A 2 -15.09 11.25 5.01
C PHE A 2 -15.80 9.88 5.00
N ASN A 3 -15.69 9.14 3.88
CA ASN A 3 -16.30 7.81 3.76
C ASN A 3 -15.45 6.71 4.42
N TYR A 4 -14.12 6.79 4.29
CA TYR A 4 -13.18 5.82 4.83
C TYR A 4 -11.91 6.53 5.33
N VAL A 5 -11.26 5.93 6.32
CA VAL A 5 -9.95 6.34 6.84
C VAL A 5 -8.98 5.17 6.69
N PHE A 6 -7.92 5.39 5.94
CA PHE A 6 -6.86 4.42 5.71
C PHE A 6 -5.68 4.73 6.62
N ALA A 7 -5.24 3.76 7.40
CA ALA A 7 -4.07 3.90 8.26
C ALA A 7 -3.21 2.64 8.23
N THR A 8 -1.90 2.81 8.39
CA THR A 8 -0.96 1.69 8.35
C THR A 8 -0.95 0.89 9.65
N ASN A 9 -0.60 -0.38 9.54
CA ASN A 9 -0.44 -1.28 10.68
C ASN A 9 0.90 -1.12 11.45
N LEU A 10 1.65 -0.03 11.23
CA LEU A 10 2.96 0.22 11.87
C LEU A 10 2.86 0.73 13.31
N VAL A 11 1.65 0.85 13.84
CA VAL A 11 1.38 1.21 15.23
C VAL A 11 0.37 0.22 15.82
N TYR A 12 0.36 0.15 17.15
CA TYR A 12 -0.68 -0.57 17.87
C TYR A 12 -2.06 0.05 17.59
N ARG A 13 -3.05 -0.80 17.34
CA ARG A 13 -4.44 -0.42 17.05
C ARG A 13 -5.34 -1.16 18.02
N GLN A 14 -6.26 -0.45 18.64
CA GLN A 14 -7.24 -1.07 19.53
C GLN A 14 -8.19 -1.98 18.73
N PRO A 15 -8.65 -3.12 19.29
CA PRO A 15 -9.54 -4.05 18.60
C PRO A 15 -10.85 -3.41 18.10
N ASP A 16 -11.36 -2.39 18.79
CA ASP A 16 -12.61 -1.73 18.42
C ASP A 16 -12.44 -0.82 17.19
N LEU A 17 -11.25 -0.23 17.01
CA LEU A 17 -10.92 0.53 15.80
C LEU A 17 -10.89 -0.39 14.57
N LEU A 18 -10.33 -1.60 14.70
CA LEU A 18 -10.25 -2.58 13.62
C LEU A 18 -11.62 -3.11 13.16
N LYS A 19 -12.65 -2.99 14.01
CA LYS A 19 -14.03 -3.39 13.70
C LYS A 19 -14.86 -2.25 13.12
N ALA A 20 -14.34 -1.01 13.16
CA ALA A 20 -15.10 0.14 12.71
C ALA A 20 -15.29 0.10 11.18
N PRO A 21 -16.51 0.25 10.66
CA PRO A 21 -16.79 0.07 9.22
C PRO A 21 -16.15 1.15 8.33
N TRP A 22 -15.78 2.29 8.90
CA TRP A 22 -15.08 3.38 8.21
C TRP A 22 -13.55 3.23 8.22
N TYR A 23 -13.00 2.31 9.02
CA TYR A 23 -11.56 2.16 9.19
C TYR A 23 -11.02 1.06 8.27
N VAL A 24 -9.97 1.38 7.52
CA VAL A 24 -9.28 0.43 6.66
C VAL A 24 -7.85 0.26 7.14
N ASP A 25 -7.53 -0.97 7.53
CA ASP A 25 -6.19 -1.35 7.93
C ASP A 25 -5.28 -1.62 6.72
N VAL A 26 -4.21 -0.85 6.60
CA VAL A 26 -3.25 -0.98 5.50
C VAL A 26 -2.03 -1.76 5.99
N ASN A 27 -1.88 -2.99 5.51
CA ASN A 27 -0.78 -3.87 5.89
C ASN A 27 0.54 -3.48 5.22
N MET A 28 1.54 -3.10 6.02
CA MET A 28 2.88 -2.71 5.59
C MET A 28 3.93 -3.83 5.71
N ALA A 29 3.56 -5.04 6.14
CA ALA A 29 4.51 -6.14 6.38
C ALA A 29 5.39 -6.46 5.16
N LYS A 30 4.81 -6.48 3.95
CA LYS A 30 5.56 -6.67 2.70
C LYS A 30 6.62 -5.59 2.48
N PHE A 31 6.28 -4.34 2.79
CA PHE A 31 7.18 -3.21 2.60
C PHE A 31 8.35 -3.26 3.58
N VAL A 32 8.08 -3.60 4.85
CA VAL A 32 9.11 -3.81 5.88
C VAL A 32 10.03 -4.98 5.50
N ALA A 33 9.49 -6.09 5.01
CA ALA A 33 10.29 -7.22 4.56
C ALA A 33 11.25 -6.84 3.41
N LEU A 34 10.76 -6.08 2.41
CA LEU A 34 11.59 -5.59 1.32
C LEU A 34 12.67 -4.61 1.79
N LEU A 35 12.37 -3.78 2.78
CA LEU A 35 13.36 -2.88 3.38
C LEU A 35 14.48 -3.66 4.06
N ILE A 36 14.14 -4.67 4.87
CA ILE A 36 15.12 -5.54 5.54
C ILE A 36 15.98 -6.27 4.51
N ASP A 37 15.35 -6.83 3.48
CA ASP A 37 16.05 -7.56 2.41
C ASP A 37 17.04 -6.67 1.67
N ALA A 38 16.63 -5.46 1.26
CA ALA A 38 17.49 -4.54 0.55
C ALA A 38 18.67 -4.05 1.39
N ILE A 39 18.44 -3.75 2.68
CA ILE A 39 19.51 -3.36 3.61
C ILE A 39 20.52 -4.51 3.78
N ASN A 40 20.06 -5.74 3.95
CA ASN A 40 20.92 -6.90 4.18
C ASN A 40 21.78 -7.28 2.96
N HIS A 41 21.34 -6.93 1.75
CA HIS A 41 22.06 -7.20 0.51
C HIS A 41 22.81 -5.98 -0.05
N ASP A 42 22.94 -4.89 0.72
CA ASP A 42 23.54 -3.61 0.29
C ASP A 42 22.95 -3.12 -1.05
N ALA A 43 21.64 -3.36 -1.24
CA ALA A 43 20.91 -3.02 -2.43
C ALA A 43 20.25 -1.63 -2.31
N SER A 44 20.03 -0.98 -3.45
CA SER A 44 19.42 0.36 -3.46
C SER A 44 17.95 0.35 -3.06
N LEU A 45 17.58 1.26 -2.15
CA LEU A 45 16.20 1.49 -1.72
C LEU A 45 15.38 2.41 -2.65
N SER A 46 16.02 3.06 -3.63
CA SER A 46 15.36 4.05 -4.51
C SER A 46 14.16 3.46 -5.24
N SER A 47 14.29 2.25 -5.77
CA SER A 47 13.22 1.52 -6.46
C SER A 47 12.06 1.09 -5.55
N LEU A 48 12.31 0.98 -4.23
CA LEU A 48 11.27 0.68 -3.24
C LEU A 48 10.47 1.92 -2.86
N ILE A 49 11.18 3.05 -2.71
CA ILE A 49 10.66 4.34 -2.24
C ILE A 49 9.98 5.12 -3.35
N ASP A 50 10.49 5.07 -4.58
CA ASP A 50 9.90 5.76 -5.72
C ASP A 50 8.62 5.04 -6.18
N PRO A 51 7.43 5.66 -6.06
CA PRO A 51 6.18 5.05 -6.47
C PRO A 51 5.90 5.21 -7.97
N THR A 52 6.67 6.02 -8.70
CA THR A 52 6.35 6.45 -10.07
C THR A 52 6.15 5.25 -11.01
N ASP A 53 7.06 4.28 -11.01
CA ASP A 53 6.95 3.13 -11.90
C ASP A 53 5.78 2.20 -11.54
N LYS A 54 5.46 2.09 -10.25
CA LYS A 54 4.27 1.34 -9.79
C LYS A 54 2.99 2.01 -10.28
N ILE A 55 2.92 3.35 -10.22
CA ILE A 55 1.78 4.12 -10.71
C ILE A 55 1.66 3.98 -12.23
N ARG A 56 2.75 4.13 -12.97
CA ARG A 56 2.76 3.93 -14.43
C ARG A 56 2.25 2.55 -14.81
N LYS A 57 2.76 1.49 -14.17
CA LYS A 57 2.31 0.11 -14.41
C LYS A 57 0.82 -0.08 -14.07
N LEU A 58 0.34 0.56 -13.00
CA LEU A 58 -1.07 0.54 -12.63
C LEU A 58 -1.94 1.17 -13.73
N LEU A 59 -1.56 2.37 -14.21
CA LEU A 59 -2.25 3.09 -15.28
C LEU A 59 -2.21 2.32 -16.61
N ASP A 60 -1.09 1.69 -16.95
CA ASP A 60 -0.99 0.87 -18.17
C ASP A 60 -1.92 -0.35 -18.10
N ASN A 61 -1.96 -1.02 -16.94
CA ASN A 61 -2.86 -2.16 -16.73
C ASN A 61 -4.33 -1.74 -16.80
N PHE A 62 -4.63 -0.54 -16.33
CA PHE A 62 -5.94 0.07 -16.42
C PHE A 62 -6.36 0.34 -17.87
N GLN A 63 -5.49 0.99 -18.65
CA GLN A 63 -5.72 1.25 -20.08
C GLN A 63 -5.88 -0.04 -20.90
N LYS A 64 -5.16 -1.10 -20.53
CA LYS A 64 -5.25 -2.42 -21.16
C LYS A 64 -6.47 -3.24 -20.72
N GLY A 65 -7.29 -2.73 -19.79
CA GLY A 65 -8.45 -3.45 -19.27
C GLY A 65 -8.13 -4.66 -18.40
N ILE A 66 -6.89 -4.78 -17.90
CA ILE A 66 -6.47 -5.85 -16.97
C ILE A 66 -7.03 -5.59 -15.57
N LEU A 67 -7.10 -4.31 -15.18
CA LEU A 67 -7.73 -3.89 -13.93
C LEU A 67 -9.15 -3.40 -14.21
N PRO A 68 -10.10 -3.68 -13.29
CA PRO A 68 -11.46 -3.17 -13.42
C PRO A 68 -11.48 -1.63 -13.33
N GLN A 69 -12.39 -1.01 -14.06
CA GLN A 69 -12.68 0.42 -13.95
C GLN A 69 -13.07 0.74 -12.49
N PRO A 70 -12.55 1.81 -11.85
CA PRO A 70 -13.04 2.21 -10.55
C PRO A 70 -14.53 2.52 -10.70
N THR A 71 -15.33 1.91 -9.83
CA THR A 71 -16.74 2.23 -9.71
C THR A 71 -16.88 3.72 -9.34
N PRO A 72 -17.79 4.48 -9.97
CA PRO A 72 -18.04 5.88 -9.62
C PRO A 72 -18.36 6.09 -8.14
#